data_AF-A0A7S1K7X0-F1
#
_entry.id   AF-A0A7S1K7X0-F1
#
_cell.length_a   1.000
_cell.length_b   1.000
_cell.length_c   1.000
_cell.angle_alpha   90.00
_cell.angle_beta   90.00
_cell.angle_gamma   90.00
#
_symmetry.space_group_name_H-M   'P 1'
#
loop_
_entity.id
_entity.type
_entity.pdbx_description
1 polymer ?
#
loop_
_entity_poly.entity_id
_entity_poly.type
_entity_poly.pdbx_seq_one_letter_code
_entity_poly.pdbx_strand_id
1 'polypeptide(L)'
;MRAVYLRHRPALREPKAGLVQSEGDRAMGTDVVRRTYNVNGRPLDGRSLKCIGILSSVSVSAFAVEALRGSGDLPDKVRALTGFDLKSNFTSTSLQMMEVMFDVAPGLPEFAQFTAYGGQAAMVNGIKKLKEKAGCSIFVDDGRTFLTEPMFQDGRITQAVDSVTADGTAYIVAAGDANDNGLFERFNNSGIRERVRIKARRPDLYSRYAPRFDFANITYEWHRFELNGKIELPLKTLPYYGGRDCCPGPIVLNWDQPYFSVTGDRGATTDLDIIVMTKDGDVVGRSISNNVGGDPIEVTAGGGGGIIFCFG
;
A
#
# COMPACT_ATOMS: atom_id res chain seq x y z
N MET A 1 -51.53 41.84 -6.89
CA MET A 1 -50.22 41.67 -6.23
C MET A 1 -50.21 40.34 -5.50
N ARG A 2 -49.48 39.33 -5.99
CA ARG A 2 -49.22 38.09 -5.24
C ARG A 2 -47.90 38.26 -4.50
N ALA A 3 -47.94 38.25 -3.17
CA ALA A 3 -46.75 38.26 -2.35
C ALA A 3 -46.02 36.91 -2.50
N VAL A 4 -44.80 36.95 -3.02
CA VAL A 4 -43.88 35.80 -3.01
C VAL A 4 -43.28 35.74 -1.61
N TYR A 5 -43.69 34.74 -0.82
CA TYR A 5 -43.02 34.43 0.44
C TYR A 5 -41.66 33.81 0.14
N LEU A 6 -40.59 34.61 0.30
CA LEU A 6 -39.22 34.10 0.41
C LEU A 6 -39.10 33.35 1.73
N ARG A 7 -39.35 32.03 1.72
CA ARG A 7 -38.89 31.15 2.80
C ARG A 7 -37.37 31.08 2.72
N HIS A 8 -36.69 31.93 3.49
CA HIS A 8 -35.32 31.66 3.87
C HIS A 8 -35.33 30.36 4.68
N ARG A 9 -34.90 29.25 4.07
CA ARG A 9 -34.44 28.10 4.85
C ARG A 9 -33.33 28.62 5.77
N PRO A 10 -33.28 28.25 7.06
CA PRO A 10 -32.11 28.57 7.86
C PRO A 10 -30.92 27.94 7.15
N ALA A 11 -30.02 28.79 6.62
CA ALA A 11 -28.72 28.36 6.19
C ALA A 11 -27.95 28.00 7.46
N LEU A 12 -28.08 26.75 7.89
CA LEU A 12 -27.13 26.16 8.82
C LEU A 12 -25.76 26.36 8.19
N ARG A 13 -24.90 27.15 8.86
CA ARG A 13 -23.51 27.35 8.48
C ARG A 13 -22.90 25.96 8.32
N GLU A 14 -22.55 25.59 7.09
CA GLU A 14 -21.76 24.39 6.88
C GLU A 14 -20.43 24.62 7.60
N PRO A 15 -20.05 23.75 8.55
CA PRO A 15 -18.74 23.85 9.17
C PRO A 15 -17.74 23.52 8.07
N LYS A 16 -17.14 24.57 7.50
CA LYS A 16 -15.91 24.42 6.74
C LYS A 16 -14.81 24.08 7.73
N ALA A 17 -14.05 23.02 7.48
CA ALA A 17 -12.69 23.01 7.98
C ALA A 17 -11.87 23.97 7.10
N GLY A 18 -11.15 24.85 7.77
CA GLY A 18 -10.31 25.89 7.20
C GLY A 18 -10.83 26.69 6.00
N LEU A 19 -9.96 26.87 5.00
CA LEU A 19 -10.16 27.83 3.90
C LEU A 19 -11.05 27.26 2.79
N VAL A 20 -10.93 25.97 2.51
CA VAL A 20 -11.59 25.29 1.39
C VAL A 20 -12.01 23.90 1.82
N GLN A 21 -13.27 23.56 1.60
CA GLN A 21 -13.79 22.22 1.83
C GLN A 21 -13.42 21.31 0.65
N SER A 22 -12.86 20.13 0.92
CA SER A 22 -12.54 19.15 -0.11
C SER A 22 -13.77 18.52 -0.77
N GLU A 23 -13.63 18.15 -2.05
CA GLU A 23 -14.66 17.42 -2.79
C GLU A 23 -14.92 16.01 -2.22
N GLY A 24 -13.99 15.47 -1.42
CA GLY A 24 -14.17 14.18 -0.73
C GLY A 24 -15.38 14.19 0.20
N ASP A 25 -15.61 15.30 0.91
CA ASP A 25 -16.75 15.47 1.80
C ASP A 25 -18.09 15.41 1.05
N ARG A 26 -18.14 16.02 -0.12
CA ARG A 26 -19.32 15.99 -0.98
C ARG A 26 -19.51 14.63 -1.66
N ALA A 27 -18.42 14.03 -2.13
CA ALA A 27 -18.45 12.74 -2.82
C ALA A 27 -18.99 11.62 -1.91
N MET A 28 -18.65 11.66 -0.62
CA MET A 28 -19.18 10.73 0.39
C MET A 28 -20.56 11.13 0.93
N GLY A 29 -21.08 12.31 0.55
CA GLY A 29 -22.33 12.87 1.07
C GLY A 29 -22.27 13.18 2.56
N THR A 30 -21.08 13.34 3.13
CA THR A 30 -20.91 13.56 4.57
C THR A 30 -21.43 14.94 4.97
N ASP A 31 -21.37 15.93 4.08
CA ASP A 31 -22.07 17.22 4.21
C ASP A 31 -23.60 17.06 4.45
N VAL A 32 -24.24 16.10 3.79
CA VAL A 32 -25.66 15.79 3.98
C VAL A 32 -25.88 15.05 5.29
N VAL A 33 -25.02 14.08 5.61
CA VAL A 33 -25.09 13.31 6.88
C VAL A 33 -25.01 14.24 8.08
N ARG A 34 -24.04 15.15 8.11
CA ARG A 34 -23.85 16.10 9.23
C ARG A 34 -25.07 16.99 9.43
N ARG A 35 -25.73 17.41 8.35
CA ARG A 35 -26.94 18.24 8.39
C ARG A 35 -28.19 17.47 8.79
N THR A 36 -28.28 16.20 8.40
CA THR A 36 -29.47 15.37 8.57
C THR A 36 -29.53 14.76 9.97
N TYR A 37 -28.41 14.21 10.46
CA TYR A 37 -28.36 13.41 11.69
C TYR A 37 -27.87 14.22 12.90
N ASN A 38 -28.50 15.38 13.13
CA ASN A 38 -28.17 16.21 14.29
C ASN A 38 -28.52 15.51 15.61
N VAL A 39 -27.56 15.41 16.53
CA VAL A 39 -27.79 14.89 17.89
C VAL A 39 -27.96 16.08 18.83
N ASN A 40 -29.15 16.23 19.43
CA ASN A 40 -29.49 17.33 20.34
C ASN A 40 -29.21 18.73 19.76
N GLY A 41 -29.56 18.95 18.48
CA GLY A 41 -29.36 20.22 17.80
C GLY A 41 -27.91 20.53 17.41
N ARG A 42 -27.01 19.54 17.52
CA ARG A 42 -25.62 19.65 17.08
C ARG A 42 -25.34 18.76 15.87
N PRO A 43 -24.60 19.24 14.86
CA PRO A 43 -24.14 18.40 13.75
C PRO A 43 -23.37 17.18 14.24
N LEU A 44 -23.52 16.07 13.52
CA LEU A 44 -22.74 14.85 13.71
C LEU A 44 -21.33 15.07 13.14
N ASP A 45 -20.39 15.56 13.94
CA ASP A 45 -18.99 15.83 13.53
C ASP A 45 -17.99 14.96 14.31
N GLY A 46 -16.70 15.23 14.12
CA GLY A 46 -15.63 14.49 14.80
C GLY A 46 -15.50 14.73 16.31
N ARG A 47 -16.27 15.62 16.95
CA ARG A 47 -15.99 16.07 18.33
C ARG A 47 -16.19 15.00 19.40
N SER A 48 -17.00 13.98 19.10
CA SER A 48 -17.20 12.83 20.00
C SER A 48 -16.07 11.82 19.91
N LEU A 49 -15.21 11.92 18.90
CA LEU A 49 -14.03 11.09 18.77
C LEU A 49 -12.93 11.61 19.68
N LYS A 50 -12.07 10.71 20.18
CA LYS A 50 -10.87 11.10 20.91
C LYS A 50 -9.76 11.53 19.95
N CYS A 51 -9.50 10.70 18.94
CA CYS A 51 -8.55 10.98 17.87
C CYS A 51 -8.71 9.98 16.72
N ILE A 52 -8.11 10.31 15.57
CA ILE A 52 -7.87 9.39 14.46
C ILE A 52 -6.36 9.14 14.36
N GLY A 53 -5.97 7.86 14.27
CA GLY A 53 -4.60 7.42 14.10
C GLY A 53 -4.24 7.24 12.63
N ILE A 54 -3.10 7.77 12.17
CA ILE A 54 -2.66 7.70 10.77
C ILE A 54 -1.37 6.89 10.66
N LEU A 55 -1.38 5.91 9.76
CA LEU A 55 -0.23 5.13 9.33
C LEU A 55 0.11 5.47 7.88
N SER A 56 1.37 5.79 7.65
CA SER A 56 1.88 6.12 6.32
C SER A 56 3.38 5.91 6.25
N SER A 57 3.95 5.92 5.05
CA SER A 57 5.39 5.77 4.82
C SER A 57 6.25 6.98 5.20
N VAL A 58 5.64 8.13 5.52
CA VAL A 58 6.32 9.41 5.72
C VAL A 58 5.85 10.09 7.01
N SER A 59 6.76 10.77 7.71
CA SER A 59 6.41 11.60 8.86
C SER A 59 5.72 12.90 8.43
N VAL A 60 5.00 13.53 9.36
CA VAL A 60 4.44 14.87 9.14
C VAL A 60 5.47 15.96 9.44
N SER A 61 5.48 17.01 8.61
CA SER A 61 6.32 18.20 8.82
C SER A 61 5.74 19.09 9.92
N ALA A 62 6.58 19.56 10.85
CA ALA A 62 6.15 20.52 11.86
C ALA A 62 5.70 21.85 11.24
N PHE A 63 6.41 22.34 10.21
CA PHE A 63 6.08 23.60 9.53
C PHE A 63 4.76 23.52 8.77
N ALA A 64 4.52 22.41 8.07
CA ALA A 64 3.27 22.20 7.34
C ALA A 64 2.08 22.05 8.28
N VAL A 65 2.24 21.33 9.41
CA VAL A 65 1.19 21.24 10.45
C VAL A 65 0.81 22.61 10.98
N GLU A 66 1.78 23.46 11.32
CA GLU A 66 1.48 24.81 11.82
C GLU A 66 0.79 25.69 10.77
N ALA A 67 1.18 25.58 9.49
CA ALA A 67 0.51 26.30 8.42
C ALA A 67 -0.97 25.89 8.28
N LEU A 68 -1.26 24.58 8.31
CA LEU A 68 -2.61 24.04 8.18
C LEU A 68 -3.48 24.32 9.41
N ARG A 69 -2.89 24.35 10.61
CA ARG A 69 -3.58 24.84 11.81
C ARG A 69 -3.93 26.32 11.68
N GLY A 70 -3.01 27.12 11.14
CA GLY A 70 -3.21 28.55 10.91
C GLY A 70 -4.32 28.86 9.90
N SER A 71 -4.53 27.99 8.91
CA SER A 71 -5.65 28.08 7.96
C SER A 71 -6.94 27.43 8.46
N GLY A 72 -6.86 26.62 9.53
CA GLY A 72 -7.99 25.88 10.11
C GLY A 72 -8.29 24.55 9.43
N ASP A 73 -7.40 24.06 8.56
CA ASP A 73 -7.53 22.80 7.82
C ASP A 73 -7.07 21.58 8.65
N LEU A 74 -6.61 21.80 9.89
CA LEU A 74 -6.30 20.77 10.88
C LEU A 74 -6.77 21.17 12.27
N PRO A 75 -6.97 20.19 13.18
CA PRO A 75 -7.26 20.48 14.58
C PRO A 75 -6.03 21.06 15.29
N ASP A 76 -6.26 21.66 16.45
CA ASP A 76 -5.20 22.23 17.29
C ASP A 76 -4.14 21.21 17.71
N LYS A 77 -4.48 19.92 17.72
CA LYS A 77 -3.60 18.86 18.19
C LYS A 77 -3.29 17.85 17.09
N VAL A 78 -2.04 17.86 16.65
CA VAL A 78 -1.45 16.81 15.82
C VAL A 78 -0.25 16.24 16.56
N ARG A 79 -0.18 14.93 16.71
CA ARG A 79 0.90 14.24 17.42
C ARG A 79 1.66 13.31 16.49
N ALA A 80 2.94 13.58 16.25
CA ALA A 80 3.83 12.64 15.56
C ALA A 80 4.51 11.70 16.56
N LEU A 81 4.08 10.44 16.63
CA LEU A 81 4.58 9.45 17.60
C LEU A 81 6.04 9.03 17.36
N THR A 82 6.52 9.20 16.13
CA THR A 82 7.90 8.96 15.70
C THR A 82 8.71 10.27 15.62
N GLY A 83 8.14 11.39 16.04
CA GLY A 83 8.71 12.73 15.86
C GLY A 83 8.33 13.39 14.54
N PHE A 84 8.33 14.71 14.55
CA PHE A 84 8.08 15.52 13.36
C PHE A 84 9.29 15.54 12.43
N ASP A 85 9.03 15.65 11.12
CA ASP A 85 10.05 16.10 10.19
C ASP A 85 10.27 17.61 10.39
N LEU A 86 11.53 17.97 10.67
CA LEU A 86 11.98 19.35 10.89
C LEU A 86 12.76 19.91 9.70
N LYS A 87 12.84 19.16 8.58
CA LYS A 87 13.64 19.53 7.40
C LYS A 87 12.77 19.85 6.19
N SER A 88 11.62 19.20 6.04
CA SER A 88 10.69 19.45 4.95
C SER A 88 9.66 20.52 5.29
N ASN A 89 9.30 21.35 4.31
CA ASN A 89 8.13 22.23 4.37
C ASN A 89 6.98 21.73 3.47
N PHE A 90 7.11 20.54 2.88
CA PHE A 90 6.11 19.97 1.98
C PHE A 90 5.06 19.16 2.73
N THR A 91 3.83 19.17 2.19
CA THR A 91 2.72 18.35 2.64
C THR A 91 2.98 16.88 2.29
N SER A 92 3.01 16.01 3.30
CA SER A 92 3.11 14.57 3.13
C SER A 92 1.75 13.95 2.81
N THR A 93 1.72 12.71 2.29
CA THR A 93 0.46 11.95 2.11
C THR A 93 -0.33 11.84 3.42
N SER A 94 0.37 11.69 4.56
CA SER A 94 -0.26 11.75 5.89
C SER A 94 -1.04 13.05 6.12
N LEU A 95 -0.47 14.21 5.76
CA LEU A 95 -1.14 15.49 5.95
C LEU A 95 -2.31 15.67 4.97
N GLN A 96 -2.14 15.27 3.72
CA GLN A 96 -3.22 15.31 2.72
C GLN A 96 -4.43 14.48 3.17
N MET A 97 -4.18 13.30 3.76
CA MET A 97 -5.23 12.50 4.36
C MET A 97 -5.90 13.26 5.50
N MET A 98 -5.12 13.81 6.43
CA MET A 98 -5.65 14.54 7.60
C MET A 98 -6.53 15.73 7.20
N GLU A 99 -6.14 16.51 6.19
CA GLU A 99 -6.95 17.61 5.66
C GLU A 99 -8.32 17.10 5.18
N VAL A 100 -8.33 16.07 4.31
CA VAL A 100 -9.59 15.49 3.80
C VAL A 100 -10.44 14.91 4.93
N MET A 101 -9.84 14.23 5.90
CA MET A 101 -10.59 13.70 7.05
C MET A 101 -11.11 14.81 7.96
N PHE A 102 -10.40 15.92 8.09
CA PHE A 102 -10.84 17.04 8.91
C PHE A 102 -11.99 17.80 8.24
N ASP A 103 -11.99 17.92 6.91
CA ASP A 103 -13.16 18.39 6.16
C ASP A 103 -14.39 17.52 6.42
N VAL A 104 -14.22 16.21 6.42
CA VAL A 104 -15.30 15.25 6.69
C VAL A 104 -15.75 15.31 8.15
N ALA A 105 -14.82 15.50 9.09
CA ALA A 105 -15.06 15.48 10.53
C ALA A 105 -14.41 16.68 11.25
N PRO A 106 -14.92 17.92 11.04
CA PRO A 106 -14.23 19.16 11.43
C PRO A 106 -14.16 19.41 12.95
N GLY A 107 -14.91 18.64 13.73
CA GLY A 107 -14.85 18.68 15.19
C GLY A 107 -13.76 17.82 15.81
N LEU A 108 -12.97 17.08 15.02
CA LEU A 108 -12.00 16.12 15.52
C LEU A 108 -11.01 16.78 16.49
N PRO A 109 -10.80 16.25 17.72
CA PRO A 109 -9.91 16.90 18.68
C PRO A 109 -8.41 16.70 18.39
N GLU A 110 -8.04 15.56 17.80
CA GLU A 110 -6.64 15.19 17.61
C GLU A 110 -6.42 14.22 16.45
N PHE A 111 -5.33 14.41 15.70
CA PHE A 111 -4.71 13.37 14.88
C PHE A 111 -3.45 12.83 15.58
N ALA A 112 -3.26 11.52 15.55
CA ALA A 112 -2.00 10.89 15.96
C ALA A 112 -1.38 10.19 14.75
N GLN A 113 -0.14 10.48 14.43
CA GLN A 113 0.54 9.96 13.26
C GLN A 113 1.73 9.08 13.66
N PHE A 114 1.91 8.00 12.93
CA PHE A 114 3.06 7.12 13.03
C PHE A 114 3.59 6.81 11.63
N THR A 115 4.90 6.99 11.41
CA THR A 115 5.51 6.55 10.15
C THR A 115 5.88 5.07 10.19
N ALA A 116 5.34 4.29 9.26
CA ALA A 116 5.74 2.92 8.97
C ALA A 116 6.99 2.84 8.06
N TYR A 117 7.75 3.93 7.95
CA TYR A 117 9.07 3.90 7.35
C TYR A 117 9.96 2.89 8.08
N GLY A 118 10.40 1.86 7.37
CA GLY A 118 11.17 0.75 7.95
C GLY A 118 10.60 -0.64 7.71
N GLY A 119 9.46 -0.77 7.02
CA GLY A 119 8.94 -2.07 6.57
C GLY A 119 7.85 -2.64 7.49
N GLN A 120 7.54 -3.93 7.33
CA GLN A 120 6.41 -4.57 8.02
C GLN A 120 6.51 -4.49 9.55
N ALA A 121 7.71 -4.62 10.11
CA ALA A 121 7.91 -4.51 11.56
C ALA A 121 7.58 -3.09 12.10
N ALA A 122 7.92 -2.05 11.32
CA ALA A 122 7.56 -0.67 11.67
C ALA A 122 6.04 -0.47 11.61
N MET A 123 5.37 -1.09 10.63
CA MET A 123 3.92 -1.07 10.50
C MET A 123 3.22 -1.72 11.71
N VAL A 124 3.63 -2.95 12.07
CA VAL A 124 3.13 -3.66 13.26
C VAL A 124 3.34 -2.82 14.54
N ASN A 125 4.51 -2.22 14.69
CA ASN A 125 4.79 -1.35 15.83
C ASN A 125 3.90 -0.09 15.82
N GLY A 126 3.68 0.50 14.64
CA GLY A 126 2.82 1.68 14.48
C GLY A 126 1.38 1.43 14.92
N ILE A 127 0.78 0.32 14.47
CA ILE A 127 -0.56 -0.11 14.88
C ILE A 127 -0.65 -0.19 16.42
N LYS A 128 0.33 -0.84 17.06
CA LYS A 128 0.40 -0.96 18.52
C LYS A 128 0.56 0.40 19.19
N LYS A 129 1.46 1.27 18.71
CA LYS A 129 1.73 2.58 19.32
C LYS A 129 0.56 3.55 19.19
N LEU A 130 -0.19 3.52 18.09
CA LEU A 130 -1.41 4.31 17.97
C LEU A 130 -2.45 3.90 19.02
N LYS A 131 -2.59 2.59 19.29
CA LYS A 131 -3.49 2.10 20.36
C LYS A 131 -2.95 2.43 21.76
N GLU A 132 -1.69 2.10 22.06
CA GLU A 132 -1.12 2.21 23.40
C GLU A 132 -0.83 3.65 23.84
N LYS A 133 -0.34 4.50 22.92
CA LYS A 133 0.21 5.83 23.26
C LYS A 133 -0.72 6.97 22.91
N ALA A 134 -1.48 6.85 21.82
CA ALA A 134 -2.52 7.82 21.49
C ALA A 134 -3.88 7.37 22.03
N GLY A 135 -4.18 6.07 21.95
CA GLY A 135 -5.48 5.51 22.32
C GLY A 135 -6.59 6.00 21.41
N CYS A 136 -6.31 6.10 20.11
CA CYS A 136 -7.33 6.35 19.09
C CYS A 136 -8.15 5.08 18.85
N SER A 137 -9.40 5.25 18.44
CA SER A 137 -10.34 4.17 18.14
C SER A 137 -10.60 3.99 16.65
N ILE A 138 -9.96 4.80 15.80
CA ILE A 138 -10.03 4.74 14.35
C ILE A 138 -8.61 4.88 13.82
N PHE A 139 -8.13 3.92 13.05
CA PHE A 139 -6.86 3.96 12.35
C PHE A 139 -7.10 4.02 10.84
N VAL A 140 -6.32 4.87 10.15
CA VAL A 140 -6.36 5.02 8.71
C VAL A 140 -4.96 4.81 8.15
N ASP A 141 -4.86 3.91 7.20
CA ASP A 141 -3.63 3.42 6.57
C ASP A 141 -3.66 3.74 5.08
N ASP A 142 -2.58 4.32 4.57
CA ASP A 142 -2.45 4.71 3.15
C ASP A 142 -2.23 3.52 2.19
N GLY A 143 -2.32 2.28 2.70
CA GLY A 143 -2.37 1.07 1.88
C GLY A 143 -1.01 0.72 1.28
N ARG A 144 0.07 0.97 2.03
CA ARG A 144 1.42 0.62 1.61
C ARG A 144 1.51 -0.88 1.34
N THR A 145 1.77 -1.25 0.10
CA THR A 145 2.07 -2.64 -0.27
C THR A 145 3.45 -3.05 0.24
N PHE A 146 3.52 -4.11 1.05
CA PHE A 146 4.77 -4.76 1.38
C PHE A 146 4.92 -6.02 0.50
N LEU A 147 5.90 -6.00 -0.41
CA LEU A 147 6.08 -7.06 -1.40
C LEU A 147 6.23 -8.46 -0.79
N THR A 148 6.71 -8.54 0.45
CA THR A 148 6.95 -9.79 1.18
C THR A 148 5.83 -10.13 2.16
N GLU A 149 4.66 -9.52 2.04
CA GLU A 149 3.48 -9.98 2.79
C GLU A 149 2.91 -11.26 2.18
N PRO A 150 2.43 -12.21 3.01
CA PRO A 150 1.80 -13.40 2.48
C PRO A 150 0.49 -13.08 1.77
N MET A 151 0.29 -13.70 0.61
CA MET A 151 -0.98 -13.62 -0.14
C MET A 151 -2.02 -14.66 0.36
N PHE A 152 -1.54 -15.82 0.80
CA PHE A 152 -2.38 -17.00 1.08
C PHE A 152 -2.67 -17.22 2.58
N GLN A 153 -2.20 -16.31 3.44
CA GLN A 153 -2.44 -16.38 4.88
C GLN A 153 -2.27 -15.02 5.54
N ASP A 154 -2.72 -14.90 6.79
CA ASP A 154 -2.57 -13.67 7.56
C ASP A 154 -1.11 -13.43 7.96
N GLY A 155 -0.53 -12.36 7.42
CA GLY A 155 0.78 -11.86 7.81
C GLY A 155 0.78 -11.18 9.19
N ARG A 156 1.97 -10.79 9.66
CA ARG A 156 2.14 -10.14 10.97
C ARG A 156 1.40 -8.81 11.09
N ILE A 157 1.23 -8.09 9.98
CA ILE A 157 0.45 -6.84 9.93
C ILE A 157 -1.03 -7.16 10.12
N THR A 158 -1.59 -8.11 9.37
CA THR A 158 -2.99 -8.55 9.52
C THR A 158 -3.28 -8.96 10.96
N GLN A 159 -2.42 -9.77 11.58
CA GLN A 159 -2.57 -10.18 12.98
C GLN A 159 -2.56 -8.97 13.96
N ALA A 160 -1.76 -7.94 13.66
CA ALA A 160 -1.77 -6.71 14.46
C ALA A 160 -3.07 -5.91 14.26
N VAL A 161 -3.60 -5.86 13.03
CA VAL A 161 -4.91 -5.28 12.72
C VAL A 161 -6.02 -6.03 13.46
N ASP A 162 -6.03 -7.36 13.40
CA ASP A 162 -7.00 -8.21 14.10
C ASP A 162 -6.98 -7.94 15.60
N SER A 163 -5.79 -7.80 16.19
CA SER A 163 -5.68 -7.49 17.63
C SER A 163 -6.36 -6.19 18.02
N VAL A 164 -6.21 -5.12 17.22
CA VAL A 164 -6.77 -3.81 17.59
C VAL A 164 -8.25 -3.70 17.23
N THR A 165 -8.69 -4.42 16.20
CA THR A 165 -10.10 -4.48 15.79
C THR A 165 -10.94 -5.32 16.76
N ALA A 166 -10.40 -6.42 17.29
CA ALA A 166 -11.00 -7.16 18.40
C ALA A 166 -11.23 -6.27 19.64
N ASP A 167 -10.35 -5.30 19.88
CA ASP A 167 -10.45 -4.28 20.93
C ASP A 167 -11.31 -3.05 20.54
N GLY A 168 -12.18 -3.20 19.52
CA GLY A 168 -13.14 -2.18 19.09
C GLY A 168 -12.56 -1.01 18.29
N THR A 169 -11.33 -1.13 17.77
CA THR A 169 -10.74 -0.12 16.89
C THR A 169 -11.22 -0.33 15.46
N ALA A 170 -11.75 0.70 14.81
CA ALA A 170 -11.97 0.65 13.37
C ALA A 170 -10.63 0.79 12.63
N TYR A 171 -10.36 -0.08 11.67
CA TYR A 171 -9.17 0.00 10.81
C TYR A 171 -9.61 0.18 9.36
N ILE A 172 -9.23 1.30 8.74
CA ILE A 172 -9.51 1.62 7.34
C ILE A 172 -8.19 1.66 6.59
N VAL A 173 -8.12 0.93 5.47
CA VAL A 173 -6.91 0.85 4.64
C VAL A 173 -7.27 1.10 3.18
N ALA A 174 -6.41 1.80 2.45
CA ALA A 174 -6.56 1.92 1.01
C ALA A 174 -6.33 0.55 0.33
N ALA A 175 -7.09 0.26 -0.73
CA ALA A 175 -6.95 -0.98 -1.50
C ALA A 175 -5.70 -1.02 -2.39
N GLY A 176 -4.93 0.07 -2.45
CA GLY A 176 -3.82 0.27 -3.38
C GLY A 176 -4.26 0.82 -4.75
N ASP A 177 -3.27 1.28 -5.52
CA ASP A 177 -3.44 1.90 -6.85
C ASP A 177 -2.84 1.03 -7.98
N ALA A 178 -2.62 -0.26 -7.69
CA ALA A 178 -1.97 -1.21 -8.59
C ALA A 178 -2.89 -1.81 -9.67
N ASN A 179 -4.14 -1.35 -9.81
CA ASN A 179 -5.13 -1.84 -10.77
C ASN A 179 -5.27 -3.38 -10.79
N ASP A 180 -5.63 -3.98 -11.93
CA ASP A 180 -5.78 -5.43 -12.17
C ASP A 180 -4.46 -6.10 -12.59
N ASN A 181 -3.30 -5.62 -12.11
CA ASN A 181 -1.98 -6.11 -12.51
C ASN A 181 -1.57 -7.49 -11.93
N GLY A 182 -2.51 -8.23 -11.35
CA GLY A 182 -2.29 -9.56 -10.76
C GLY A 182 -2.79 -10.70 -11.65
N LEU A 183 -2.14 -11.85 -11.57
CA LEU A 183 -2.62 -13.11 -12.14
C LEU A 183 -2.68 -14.17 -11.02
N PHE A 184 -3.80 -14.88 -10.95
CA PHE A 184 -4.00 -15.99 -10.02
C PHE A 184 -4.49 -17.21 -10.78
N GLU A 185 -3.68 -18.26 -10.80
CA GLU A 185 -4.04 -19.54 -11.40
C GLU A 185 -3.27 -20.69 -10.73
N ARG A 186 -3.72 -21.91 -10.94
CA ARG A 186 -2.99 -23.10 -10.46
C ARG A 186 -1.76 -23.32 -11.31
N PHE A 187 -0.68 -23.82 -10.71
CA PHE A 187 0.46 -24.28 -11.49
C PHE A 187 0.01 -25.34 -12.50
N ASN A 188 0.37 -25.12 -13.76
CA ASN A 188 -0.02 -25.93 -14.89
C ASN A 188 1.24 -26.38 -15.63
N ASN A 189 1.60 -27.64 -15.47
CA ASN A 189 2.80 -28.19 -16.08
C ASN A 189 2.68 -28.14 -17.62
N SER A 190 3.60 -27.44 -18.27
CA SER A 190 3.67 -27.38 -19.74
C SER A 190 4.11 -28.69 -20.40
N GLY A 191 4.71 -29.61 -19.65
CA GLY A 191 5.41 -30.79 -20.13
C GLY A 191 6.78 -30.48 -20.76
N ILE A 192 7.17 -29.21 -20.81
CA ILE A 192 8.43 -28.75 -21.39
C ILE A 192 9.47 -28.67 -20.27
N ARG A 193 10.55 -29.46 -20.42
CA ARG A 193 11.71 -29.41 -19.53
C ARG A 193 12.94 -28.97 -20.31
N GLU A 194 13.51 -27.85 -19.93
CA GLU A 194 14.61 -27.24 -20.67
C GLU A 194 15.76 -26.85 -19.76
N ARG A 195 16.97 -26.96 -20.29
CA ARG A 195 18.15 -26.39 -19.65
C ARG A 195 18.24 -24.91 -19.99
N VAL A 196 18.01 -24.06 -19.00
CA VAL A 196 18.05 -22.62 -19.19
C VAL A 196 19.46 -22.13 -18.90
N ARG A 197 20.09 -21.53 -19.91
CA ARG A 197 21.36 -20.83 -19.74
C ARG A 197 21.08 -19.36 -19.47
N ILE A 198 21.05 -18.98 -18.20
CA ILE A 198 20.86 -17.58 -17.83
C ILE A 198 22.19 -16.83 -17.99
N LYS A 199 22.38 -16.16 -19.13
CA LYS A 199 23.51 -15.24 -19.33
C LYS A 199 23.32 -14.03 -18.42
N ALA A 200 24.33 -13.68 -17.64
CA ALA A 200 24.33 -12.43 -16.90
C ALA A 200 24.14 -11.24 -17.86
N ARG A 201 23.33 -10.26 -17.46
CA ARG A 201 23.11 -9.01 -18.21
C ARG A 201 24.47 -8.42 -18.61
N ARG A 202 24.60 -7.93 -19.84
CA ARG A 202 25.76 -7.12 -20.24
C ARG A 202 25.98 -6.04 -19.18
N PRO A 203 27.23 -5.70 -18.83
CA PRO A 203 27.49 -4.68 -17.82
C PRO A 203 26.86 -3.37 -18.28
N ASP A 204 25.77 -2.98 -17.64
CA ASP A 204 25.29 -1.61 -17.71
C ASP A 204 26.24 -0.72 -16.91
N LEU A 205 26.30 0.56 -17.27
CA LEU A 205 27.25 1.54 -16.73
C LEU A 205 27.25 1.68 -15.19
N TYR A 206 26.27 1.09 -14.50
CA TYR A 206 26.15 1.12 -13.04
C TYR A 206 26.67 -0.14 -12.33
N SER A 207 27.00 -1.19 -13.09
CA SER A 207 27.38 -2.49 -12.55
C SER A 207 28.86 -2.80 -12.75
N ARG A 208 29.72 -2.07 -12.01
CA ARG A 208 31.13 -2.49 -11.84
C ARG A 208 31.31 -3.57 -10.77
N TYR A 209 30.22 -3.95 -10.08
CA TYR A 209 30.25 -4.88 -8.94
C TYR A 209 29.16 -5.96 -8.96
N ALA A 210 28.26 -6.05 -9.97
CA ALA A 210 27.38 -7.22 -10.01
C ALA A 210 28.25 -8.46 -10.31
N PRO A 211 28.17 -9.51 -9.49
CA PRO A 211 28.94 -10.70 -9.74
C PRO A 211 28.53 -11.29 -11.09
N ARG A 212 29.52 -11.71 -11.88
CA ARG A 212 29.31 -12.55 -13.06
C ARG A 212 28.83 -13.91 -12.60
N PHE A 213 27.53 -14.04 -12.34
CA PHE A 213 26.96 -15.33 -12.04
C PHE A 213 26.66 -16.07 -13.34
N ASP A 214 27.58 -16.93 -13.76
CA ASP A 214 27.34 -17.98 -14.75
C ASP A 214 26.64 -19.13 -14.01
N PHE A 215 25.30 -19.07 -13.93
CA PHE A 215 24.57 -20.16 -13.30
C PHE A 215 24.63 -21.38 -14.20
N ALA A 216 25.06 -22.49 -13.60
CA ALA A 216 25.14 -23.80 -14.21
C ALA A 216 23.78 -24.25 -14.75
N ASN A 217 23.83 -25.20 -15.68
CA ASN A 217 22.71 -25.83 -16.37
C ASN A 217 21.60 -26.38 -15.43
N ILE A 218 20.70 -25.53 -14.93
CA ILE A 218 19.50 -25.97 -14.22
C ILE A 218 18.45 -26.38 -15.27
N THR A 219 17.80 -27.52 -15.02
CA THR A 219 16.69 -28.00 -15.86
C THR A 219 15.41 -27.55 -15.20
N TYR A 220 14.67 -26.70 -15.89
CA TYR A 220 13.41 -26.16 -15.40
C TYR A 220 12.22 -26.88 -16.01
N GLU A 221 11.17 -27.03 -15.22
CA GLU A 221 9.83 -27.36 -15.71
C GLU A 221 9.00 -26.09 -15.78
N TRP A 222 8.47 -25.79 -16.97
CA TRP A 222 7.79 -24.51 -17.22
C TRP A 222 6.30 -24.56 -16.90
N HIS A 223 5.78 -23.47 -16.35
CA HIS A 223 4.34 -23.22 -16.19
C HIS A 223 3.69 -22.85 -17.53
N ARG A 224 2.47 -23.33 -17.78
CA ARG A 224 1.65 -23.01 -18.94
C ARG A 224 0.48 -22.11 -18.51
N PHE A 225 0.57 -20.83 -18.84
CA PHE A 225 -0.42 -19.83 -18.51
C PHE A 225 -1.78 -20.12 -19.15
N GLU A 226 -2.87 -20.08 -18.36
CA GLU A 226 -4.21 -20.31 -18.88
C GLU A 226 -4.65 -19.18 -19.81
N LEU A 227 -4.22 -17.95 -19.49
CA LEU A 227 -4.56 -16.72 -20.22
C LEU A 227 -4.26 -16.80 -21.73
N ASN A 228 -3.17 -17.47 -22.12
CA ASN A 228 -2.74 -17.53 -23.52
C ASN A 228 -2.33 -18.93 -23.99
N GLY A 229 -2.32 -19.93 -23.12
CA GLY A 229 -1.93 -21.30 -23.43
C GLY A 229 -0.44 -21.48 -23.77
N LYS A 230 0.42 -20.54 -23.37
CA LYS A 230 1.87 -20.54 -23.62
C LYS A 230 2.64 -20.62 -22.32
N ILE A 231 3.95 -20.85 -22.42
CA ILE A 231 4.88 -20.78 -21.29
C ILE A 231 5.33 -19.33 -20.98
N GLU A 232 4.95 -18.37 -21.82
CA GLU A 232 5.32 -16.97 -21.68
C GLU A 232 4.10 -16.14 -21.34
N LEU A 233 4.19 -15.29 -20.32
CA LEU A 233 3.19 -14.25 -20.02
C LEU A 233 3.74 -12.88 -20.46
N PRO A 234 3.18 -12.26 -21.50
CA PRO A 234 3.57 -10.91 -21.89
C PRO A 234 3.21 -9.91 -20.79
N LEU A 235 4.19 -9.12 -20.35
CA LEU A 235 3.91 -7.99 -19.46
C LEU A 235 3.69 -6.71 -20.23
N LYS A 236 2.76 -5.89 -19.72
CA LYS A 236 2.63 -4.50 -20.12
C LYS A 236 3.56 -3.67 -19.25
N THR A 237 4.54 -3.01 -19.86
CA THR A 237 5.35 -2.02 -19.16
C THR A 237 4.61 -0.70 -19.10
N LEU A 238 4.59 -0.05 -17.93
CA LEU A 238 4.11 1.33 -17.86
C LEU A 238 5.16 2.26 -18.47
N PRO A 239 4.76 3.25 -19.29
CA PRO A 239 5.68 4.28 -19.72
C PRO A 239 6.19 5.02 -18.48
N TYR A 240 7.51 5.07 -18.30
CA TYR A 240 8.11 5.89 -17.26
C TYR A 240 7.83 7.37 -17.58
N TYR A 241 7.59 8.18 -16.54
CA TYR A 241 7.53 9.64 -16.67
C TYR A 241 8.80 10.14 -17.38
N GLY A 242 8.66 10.57 -18.64
CA GLY A 242 9.79 10.96 -19.50
C GLY A 242 9.98 10.15 -20.79
N GLY A 243 9.00 9.31 -21.17
CA GLY A 243 8.92 8.73 -22.53
C GLY A 243 9.94 7.63 -22.84
N ARG A 244 10.59 7.07 -21.81
CA ARG A 244 11.38 5.84 -21.95
C ARG A 244 10.55 4.67 -21.46
N ASP A 245 10.42 3.64 -22.29
CA ASP A 245 9.97 2.32 -21.85
C ASP A 245 11.02 1.84 -20.83
N CYS A 246 10.69 1.92 -19.55
CA CYS A 246 11.52 1.33 -18.51
C CYS A 246 10.73 0.25 -17.76
N CYS A 247 11.52 -0.58 -17.10
CA CYS A 247 11.20 -1.81 -16.38
C CYS A 247 9.77 -1.90 -15.82
N PRO A 248 9.07 -3.05 -15.95
CA PRO A 248 8.01 -3.39 -15.00
C PRO A 248 8.49 -3.08 -13.57
N GLY A 249 7.55 -2.59 -12.76
CA GLY A 249 7.75 -2.47 -11.31
C GLY A 249 8.08 -3.83 -10.68
N PRO A 250 8.22 -3.88 -9.34
CA PRO A 250 8.45 -5.15 -8.68
C PRO A 250 7.37 -6.17 -9.07
N ILE A 251 7.81 -7.37 -9.42
CA ILE A 251 6.97 -8.53 -9.70
C ILE A 251 7.15 -9.47 -8.52
N VAL A 252 6.02 -9.92 -7.97
CA VAL A 252 5.99 -10.86 -6.85
C VAL A 252 5.27 -12.12 -7.31
N LEU A 253 5.92 -13.25 -7.14
CA LEU A 253 5.33 -14.57 -7.23
C LEU A 253 5.13 -15.09 -5.81
N ASN A 254 3.91 -15.54 -5.50
CA ASN A 254 3.63 -16.27 -4.28
C ASN A 254 2.92 -17.56 -4.65
N TRP A 255 3.07 -18.59 -3.81
CA TRP A 255 2.28 -19.82 -3.95
C TRP A 255 1.72 -20.28 -2.61
N ASP A 256 0.69 -21.12 -2.69
CA ASP A 256 -0.13 -21.55 -1.55
C ASP A 256 0.61 -22.56 -0.66
N GLN A 257 1.53 -22.04 0.15
CA GLN A 257 2.25 -22.76 1.20
C GLN A 257 2.47 -21.85 2.43
N PRO A 258 2.80 -22.42 3.59
CA PRO A 258 3.07 -21.62 4.79
C PRO A 258 4.35 -20.78 4.65
N TYR A 259 4.29 -19.52 5.07
CA TYR A 259 5.42 -18.63 5.32
C TYR A 259 6.08 -19.04 6.63
N PHE A 260 7.35 -19.44 6.54
CA PHE A 260 8.20 -19.68 7.70
C PHE A 260 8.28 -18.46 8.60
N SER A 261 8.44 -17.26 8.03
CA SER A 261 8.61 -16.01 8.77
C SER A 261 7.40 -15.60 9.61
N VAL A 262 6.22 -16.14 9.28
CA VAL A 262 4.96 -15.88 9.98
C VAL A 262 4.68 -16.97 11.02
N THR A 263 4.77 -18.24 10.63
CA THR A 263 4.30 -19.38 11.43
C THR A 263 5.41 -20.03 12.25
N GLY A 264 6.66 -19.99 11.77
CA GLY A 264 7.76 -20.81 12.28
C GLY A 264 7.62 -22.31 11.95
N ASP A 265 6.62 -22.70 11.15
CA ASP A 265 6.43 -24.07 10.68
C ASP A 265 7.46 -24.45 9.60
N ARG A 266 7.23 -25.51 8.82
CA ARG A 266 8.20 -25.99 7.82
C ARG A 266 8.42 -25.05 6.63
N GLY A 267 7.66 -23.96 6.48
CA GLY A 267 7.78 -23.07 5.34
C GLY A 267 7.35 -23.72 4.02
N ALA A 268 7.88 -23.22 2.91
CA ALA A 268 7.66 -23.79 1.59
C ALA A 268 8.23 -25.21 1.48
N THR A 269 7.50 -26.10 0.83
CA THR A 269 7.92 -27.48 0.51
C THR A 269 8.30 -27.66 -0.95
N THR A 270 8.04 -26.63 -1.76
CA THR A 270 8.37 -26.55 -3.19
C THR A 270 9.18 -25.30 -3.47
N ASP A 271 9.88 -25.32 -4.59
CA ASP A 271 10.69 -24.22 -5.09
C ASP A 271 10.12 -23.74 -6.43
N LEU A 272 9.66 -22.50 -6.48
CA LEU A 272 9.19 -21.88 -7.72
C LEU A 272 10.04 -20.65 -8.00
N ASP A 273 10.46 -20.54 -9.25
CA ASP A 273 11.33 -19.50 -9.75
C ASP A 273 10.57 -18.59 -10.71
N ILE A 274 11.02 -17.33 -10.81
CA ILE A 274 10.55 -16.36 -11.80
C ILE A 274 11.69 -15.85 -12.65
N ILE A 275 11.50 -15.84 -13.97
CA ILE A 275 12.44 -15.30 -14.95
C ILE A 275 11.70 -14.29 -15.83
N VAL A 276 12.29 -13.11 -16.03
CA VAL A 276 11.78 -12.06 -16.91
C VAL A 276 12.74 -11.89 -18.08
N MET A 277 12.25 -11.95 -19.31
CA MET A 277 13.07 -11.96 -20.52
C MET A 277 12.56 -11.02 -21.60
N THR A 278 13.44 -10.42 -22.40
CA THR A 278 13.04 -9.70 -23.62
C THR A 278 12.42 -10.67 -24.64
N LYS A 279 11.78 -10.13 -25.68
CA LYS A 279 11.30 -10.92 -26.83
C LYS A 279 12.41 -11.68 -27.55
N ASP A 280 13.65 -11.23 -27.42
CA ASP A 280 14.83 -11.85 -28.04
C ASP A 280 15.44 -12.95 -27.15
N GLY A 281 14.84 -13.21 -25.97
CA GLY A 281 15.29 -14.23 -25.01
C GLY A 281 16.39 -13.77 -24.04
N ASP A 282 16.68 -12.47 -23.98
CA ASP A 282 17.65 -11.94 -23.01
C ASP A 282 17.00 -11.82 -21.63
N VAL A 283 17.63 -12.38 -20.60
CA VAL A 283 17.14 -12.26 -19.21
C VAL A 283 17.37 -10.84 -18.67
N VAL A 284 16.29 -10.21 -18.24
CA VAL A 284 16.25 -8.81 -17.77
C VAL A 284 15.83 -8.68 -16.30
N GLY A 285 15.28 -9.74 -15.72
CA GLY A 285 14.95 -9.88 -14.30
C GLY A 285 14.84 -11.36 -13.94
N ARG A 286 15.08 -11.71 -12.68
CA ARG A 286 14.89 -13.07 -12.16
C ARG A 286 14.82 -13.08 -10.63
N SER A 287 14.18 -14.10 -10.08
CA SER A 287 14.39 -14.58 -8.73
C SER A 287 14.37 -16.10 -8.81
N ILE A 288 15.42 -16.72 -8.27
CA ILE A 288 15.70 -18.16 -8.36
C ILE A 288 16.22 -18.71 -7.03
N SER A 289 15.73 -18.13 -5.94
CA SER A 289 16.12 -18.46 -4.58
C SER A 289 15.53 -19.81 -4.22
N ASN A 290 16.33 -20.70 -3.61
CA ASN A 290 15.74 -21.91 -3.04
C ASN A 290 14.89 -21.54 -1.82
N ASN A 291 13.57 -21.61 -1.97
CA ASN A 291 12.60 -21.23 -0.96
C ASN A 291 12.22 -22.39 -0.03
N VAL A 292 12.68 -23.63 -0.26
CA VAL A 292 12.35 -24.78 0.59
C VAL A 292 12.78 -24.54 2.03
N GLY A 293 11.85 -24.65 2.98
CA GLY A 293 12.07 -24.32 4.38
C GLY A 293 11.86 -22.84 4.73
N GLY A 294 11.74 -21.96 3.73
CA GLY A 294 11.56 -20.53 3.85
C GLY A 294 10.15 -20.05 3.49
N ASP A 295 10.03 -18.80 3.06
CA ASP A 295 8.77 -18.23 2.61
C ASP A 295 8.51 -18.57 1.13
N PRO A 296 7.27 -18.95 0.73
CA PRO A 296 6.90 -19.33 -0.63
C PRO A 296 6.69 -18.09 -1.52
N ILE A 297 7.78 -17.35 -1.72
CA ILE A 297 7.78 -16.08 -2.42
C ILE A 297 9.03 -15.91 -3.26
N GLU A 298 8.83 -15.30 -4.43
CA GLU A 298 9.90 -14.75 -5.24
C GLU A 298 9.62 -13.30 -5.62
N VAL A 299 10.65 -12.46 -5.52
CA VAL A 299 10.54 -11.03 -5.83
C VAL A 299 11.61 -10.64 -6.83
N THR A 300 11.20 -10.10 -7.96
CA THR A 300 12.14 -9.57 -8.95
C THR A 300 11.69 -8.24 -9.52
N ALA A 301 12.59 -7.59 -10.25
CA ALA A 301 12.29 -6.45 -11.11
C ALA A 301 13.10 -6.64 -12.40
N GLY A 302 12.55 -6.24 -13.55
CA GLY A 302 13.24 -6.43 -14.83
C GLY A 302 12.89 -5.38 -15.84
N GLY A 303 13.75 -5.15 -16.84
CA GLY A 303 13.55 -4.18 -17.92
C GLY A 303 12.86 -4.75 -19.16
N GLY A 304 11.63 -4.34 -19.49
CA GLY A 304 10.95 -4.65 -20.77
C GLY A 304 11.03 -6.11 -21.22
N GLY A 305 10.10 -6.95 -20.78
CA GLY A 305 10.13 -8.39 -21.09
C GLY A 305 8.85 -9.16 -20.75
N GLY A 306 8.74 -10.40 -21.20
CA GLY A 306 7.75 -11.39 -20.73
C GLY A 306 8.21 -12.12 -19.47
N ILE A 307 7.27 -12.61 -18.67
CA ILE A 307 7.53 -13.45 -17.49
C ILE A 307 7.43 -14.92 -17.89
N ILE A 308 8.30 -15.74 -17.29
CA ILE A 308 8.16 -17.17 -17.22
C ILE A 308 8.29 -17.63 -15.76
N PHE A 309 7.44 -18.59 -15.36
CA PHE A 309 7.52 -19.30 -14.09
C PHE A 309 8.04 -20.72 -14.30
N CYS A 310 8.88 -21.19 -13.38
CA CYS A 310 9.44 -22.54 -13.45
C CYS A 310 9.62 -23.20 -12.08
N PHE A 311 9.76 -24.53 -12.09
CA PHE A 311 10.05 -25.37 -10.91
C PHE A 311 11.44 -26.01 -11.04
N GLY A 312 12.21 -26.05 -9.95
CA GLY A 312 13.57 -26.57 -9.85
C GLY A 312 13.71 -27.92 -9.14
#